data_AF-A0A844YSM5-F1
#
_entry.id   AF-A0A844YSM5-F1
#
_cell.length_a   1.000
_cell.length_b   1.000
_cell.length_c   1.000
_cell.angle_alpha   90.00
_cell.angle_beta   90.00
_cell.angle_gamma   90.00
#
_symmetry.space_group_name_H-M   'P 1'
#
loop_
_entity.id
_entity.type
_entity.pdbx_description
1 polymer ?
#
loop_
_entity_poly.entity_id
_entity_poly.type
_entity_poly.pdbx_seq_one_letter_code
_entity_poly.pdbx_strand_id
1 'polypeptide(L)'
;MSLAMKLQKLRTERGQSLQVVADAVGASKAHIWELEKGTTKNPSIELLKNLAEHFGVTIASLVGEDPSDAEDEQMVVMYRDLQKLNIEDRQFIEAMIETMKKRGGKATDAD
;
A
#
# COMPACT_ATOMS: atom_id res chain seq x y z
N MET A 1 4.22 -7.40 0.29
CA MET A 1 5.05 -7.14 1.49
C MET A 1 4.16 -6.93 2.71
N SER A 2 4.57 -7.30 3.92
CA SER A 2 3.78 -7.02 5.14
C SER A 2 3.87 -5.54 5.54
N LEU A 3 2.88 -5.02 6.26
CA LEU A 3 2.89 -3.66 6.82
C LEU A 3 4.18 -3.37 7.59
N ALA A 4 4.63 -4.32 8.41
CA ALA A 4 5.86 -4.23 9.19
C ALA A 4 7.09 -3.97 8.32
N MET A 5 7.25 -4.77 7.26
CA MET A 5 8.37 -4.64 6.33
C MET A 5 8.28 -3.35 5.50
N LYS A 6 7.07 -2.96 5.06
CA LYS A 6 6.85 -1.72 4.29
C LYS A 6 7.20 -0.49 5.12
N LEU A 7 6.77 -0.47 6.37
CA LEU A 7 7.04 0.62 7.31
C LEU A 7 8.54 0.75 7.59
N GLN A 8 9.21 -0.37 7.86
CA GLN A 8 10.66 -0.40 8.06
C GLN A 8 11.39 0.15 6.83
N LYS A 9 11.03 -0.31 5.63
CA LYS A 9 11.61 0.14 4.36
C LYS A 9 11.48 1.66 4.19
N LEU A 10 10.26 2.19 4.29
CA LEU A 10 9.98 3.62 4.14
C LEU A 10 10.78 4.48 5.14
N ARG A 11 10.86 4.03 6.40
CA ARG A 11 11.65 4.73 7.42
C ARG A 11 13.13 4.74 7.07
N THR A 12 13.69 3.60 6.66
CA THR A 12 15.11 3.48 6.31
C THR A 12 15.49 4.24 5.03
N GLU A 13 14.64 4.23 4.01
CA GLU A 13 14.86 4.96 2.75
C GLU A 13 14.91 6.47 2.99
N ARG A 14 14.17 6.96 3.98
CA ARG A 14 14.18 8.37 4.41
C ARG A 14 15.24 8.69 5.47
N GLY A 15 16.05 7.70 5.88
CA GLY A 15 17.08 7.89 6.92
C GLY A 15 16.52 8.28 8.29
N GLN A 16 15.25 7.99 8.57
CA GLN A 16 14.59 8.43 9.80
C GLN A 16 14.83 7.44 10.95
N SER A 17 14.99 7.96 12.17
CA SER A 17 15.01 7.13 13.37
C SER A 17 13.57 6.76 13.78
N LEU A 18 13.41 5.71 14.60
CA LEU A 18 12.10 5.35 15.17
C LEU A 18 11.47 6.50 15.94
N GLN A 19 12.30 7.32 16.63
CA GLN A 19 11.81 8.47 17.39
C GLN A 19 11.23 9.53 16.47
N VAL A 20 11.90 9.84 15.35
CA VAL A 20 11.42 10.84 14.38
C VAL A 20 10.05 10.45 13.80
N VAL A 21 9.86 9.18 13.47
CA VAL A 21 8.55 8.70 12.97
C VAL A 21 7.50 8.75 14.07
N ALA A 22 7.85 8.32 15.29
CA ALA A 22 6.95 8.33 16.44
C ALA A 22 6.42 9.74 16.74
N ASP A 23 7.32 10.73 16.78
CA ASP A 23 6.98 12.13 17.01
C ASP A 23 6.08 12.68 15.89
N ALA A 24 6.35 12.31 14.64
CA ALA A 24 5.58 12.78 13.48
C ALA A 24 4.14 12.24 13.43
N VAL A 25 3.91 11.02 13.94
CA VAL A 25 2.59 10.36 13.87
C VAL A 25 1.84 10.33 15.20
N GLY A 26 2.40 10.95 16.24
CA GLY A 26 1.79 11.00 17.57
C GLY A 26 1.77 9.64 18.29
N ALA A 27 2.79 8.80 18.05
CA ALA A 27 2.93 7.48 18.66
C ALA A 27 4.14 7.41 19.59
N SER A 28 4.24 6.35 20.40
CA SER A 28 5.46 6.08 21.15
C SER A 28 6.50 5.39 20.26
N LYS A 29 7.79 5.62 20.54
CA LYS A 29 8.90 4.90 19.88
C LYS A 29 8.75 3.39 19.96
N ALA A 30 8.27 2.88 21.11
CA ALA A 30 8.00 1.46 21.31
C ALA A 30 6.91 0.95 20.36
N HIS A 31 5.83 1.71 20.18
CA HIS A 31 4.75 1.34 19.29
C HIS A 31 5.20 1.29 17.82
N ILE A 32 6.02 2.25 17.36
CA ILE A 32 6.61 2.19 16.00
C ILE A 32 7.51 0.96 15.85
N TRP A 33 8.29 0.62 16.87
CA TRP A 33 9.13 -0.57 16.85
C TRP A 33 8.30 -1.87 16.78
N GLU A 34 7.22 -1.98 17.56
CA GLU A 34 6.31 -3.12 17.54
C GLU A 34 5.61 -3.28 16.17
N LEU A 35 5.26 -2.16 15.52
CA LEU A 35 4.73 -2.17 14.16
C LEU A 35 5.75 -2.72 13.16
N GLU A 36 7.01 -2.25 13.21
CA GLU A 36 8.08 -2.76 12.34
C GLU A 36 8.47 -4.22 12.63
N LYS A 37 8.18 -4.72 13.83
CA LYS A 37 8.33 -6.13 14.20
C LYS A 37 7.13 -6.99 13.85
N GLY A 38 6.01 -6.39 13.42
CA GLY A 38 4.78 -7.10 13.13
C GLY A 38 4.11 -7.71 14.36
N THR A 39 4.46 -7.25 15.57
CA THR A 39 3.85 -7.72 16.82
C THR A 39 2.53 -7.04 17.11
N THR A 40 2.32 -5.84 16.55
CA THR A 40 1.03 -5.14 16.62
C THR A 40 0.05 -5.75 15.62
N LYS A 41 -0.95 -6.47 16.13
CA LYS A 41 -1.94 -7.19 15.30
C LYS A 41 -3.04 -6.31 14.71
N ASN A 42 -3.34 -5.16 15.32
CA ASN A 42 -4.46 -4.32 14.89
C ASN A 42 -4.19 -2.82 15.16
N PRO A 43 -3.32 -2.18 14.36
CA PRO A 43 -3.11 -0.74 14.45
C PRO A 43 -4.41 0.04 14.20
N SER A 44 -4.58 1.17 14.87
CA SER A 44 -5.75 2.03 14.64
C SER A 44 -5.70 2.64 13.23
N ILE A 45 -6.87 2.90 12.66
CA ILE A 45 -7.00 3.59 11.37
C ILE A 45 -6.35 4.98 11.41
N GLU A 46 -6.48 5.68 12.54
CA GLU A 46 -5.85 6.99 12.75
C GLU A 46 -4.33 6.92 12.66
N LEU A 47 -3.71 5.90 13.28
CA LEU A 47 -2.27 5.70 13.18
C LEU A 47 -1.83 5.36 11.75
N LEU A 48 -2.58 4.49 11.07
CA LEU A 48 -2.31 4.17 9.66
C LEU A 48 -2.42 5.40 8.76
N LYS A 49 -3.41 6.26 9.01
CA LYS A 49 -3.59 7.52 8.28
C LYS A 49 -2.41 8.47 8.50
N ASN A 50 -2.00 8.69 9.75
CA ASN A 50 -0.87 9.55 10.07
C ASN A 50 0.44 9.03 9.46
N LEU A 51 0.65 7.71 9.47
CA LEU A 51 1.79 7.07 8.80
C LEU A 51 1.74 7.28 7.28
N ALA A 52 0.58 7.09 6.66
CA ALA A 52 0.40 7.26 5.23
C ALA A 52 0.69 8.71 4.81
N GLU A 53 0.15 9.68 5.55
CA GLU A 53 0.41 11.12 5.34
C GLU A 53 1.90 11.46 5.54
N HIS A 54 2.51 11.01 6.63
CA HIS A 54 3.94 11.23 6.90
C HIS A 54 4.82 10.67 5.78
N PHE A 55 4.54 9.46 5.30
CA PHE A 55 5.30 8.82 4.24
C PHE A 55 4.84 9.17 2.81
N GLY A 56 3.81 10.00 2.64
CA GLY A 56 3.30 10.41 1.33
C GLY A 56 2.80 9.23 0.48
N VAL A 57 2.22 8.21 1.13
CA VAL A 57 1.67 7.00 0.48
C VAL A 57 0.19 6.85 0.84
N THR A 58 -0.49 5.89 0.23
CA THR A 58 -1.87 5.53 0.61
C THR A 58 -1.86 4.48 1.72
N ILE A 59 -2.96 4.41 2.49
CA ILE A 59 -3.16 3.35 3.49
C ILE A 59 -3.11 1.97 2.82
N ALA A 60 -3.71 1.84 1.63
CA ALA A 60 -3.66 0.61 0.81
C ALA A 60 -2.22 0.16 0.52
N SER A 61 -1.34 1.10 0.14
CA SER A 61 0.08 0.80 -0.10
C SER A 61 0.82 0.36 1.18
N LEU A 62 0.46 0.90 2.35
CA LEU A 62 1.04 0.48 3.63
C LEU A 62 0.66 -0.95 3.99
N VAL A 63 -0.59 -1.36 3.76
CA VAL A 63 -1.09 -2.69 4.14
C VAL A 63 -0.80 -3.79 3.11
N GLY A 64 -0.03 -3.49 2.06
CA GLY A 64 0.44 -4.48 1.09
C GLY A 64 -0.46 -4.65 -0.13
N GLU A 65 -1.38 -3.72 -0.40
CA GLU A 65 -2.05 -3.61 -1.70
C GLU A 65 -1.18 -2.77 -2.67
N ASP A 66 0.13 -3.03 -2.68
CA ASP A 66 1.05 -2.41 -3.63
C ASP A 66 1.30 -3.40 -4.79
N PRO A 67 0.80 -3.12 -6.01
CA PRO A 67 0.97 -4.01 -7.16
C PRO A 67 2.44 -4.17 -7.60
N SER A 68 3.36 -3.35 -7.08
CA SER A 68 4.80 -3.53 -7.31
C SER A 68 5.43 -4.69 -6.53
N ASP A 69 4.71 -5.27 -5.56
CA ASP A 69 5.08 -6.53 -4.90
C ASP A 69 4.56 -7.77 -5.65
N ALA A 70 3.95 -7.60 -6.82
CA ALA A 70 3.56 -8.72 -7.66
C ALA A 70 4.82 -9.50 -8.09
N GLU A 71 4.83 -10.82 -7.88
CA GLU A 71 5.88 -11.72 -8.40
C GLU A 71 5.87 -11.77 -9.94
N ASP A 72 4.78 -11.32 -10.56
CA ASP A 72 4.61 -11.27 -12.01
C ASP A 72 5.26 -10.00 -12.59
N GLU A 73 6.40 -10.18 -13.26
CA GLU A 73 7.12 -9.12 -13.97
C GLU A 73 6.21 -8.35 -14.96
N GLN A 74 5.23 -9.01 -15.57
CA GLN A 74 4.32 -8.37 -16.52
C GLN A 74 3.36 -7.41 -15.81
N MET A 75 2.92 -7.75 -14.59
CA MET A 75 2.08 -6.86 -13.78
C MET A 75 2.85 -5.64 -13.30
N VAL A 76 4.13 -5.80 -12.96
CA VAL A 76 5.00 -4.68 -12.58
C VAL A 76 5.24 -3.72 -13.76
N VAL A 77 5.48 -4.25 -14.96
CA VAL A 77 5.62 -3.45 -16.19
C VAL A 77 4.31 -2.74 -16.52
N MET A 78 3.19 -3.46 -16.47
CA MET A 78 1.85 -2.89 -16.70
C MET A 78 1.57 -1.73 -15.74
N TYR A 79 1.81 -1.91 -14.44
CA TYR A 79 1.63 -0.85 -13.44
C TYR A 79 2.48 0.38 -13.75
N ARG A 80 3.75 0.19 -14.14
CA ARG A 80 4.64 1.30 -14.54
C ARG A 80 4.10 2.06 -15.74
N ASP A 81 3.52 1.37 -16.72
CA ASP A 81 2.99 2.03 -17.91
C ASP A 81 1.67 2.75 -17.63
N LEU A 82 0.80 2.21 -16.78
CA LEU A 82 -0.41 2.90 -16.30
C LEU A 82 -0.10 4.22 -15.56
N GLN A 83 1.02 4.28 -14.84
CA GLN A 83 1.47 5.51 -14.17
C GLN A 83 1.82 6.64 -15.15
N LYS A 84 2.25 6.30 -16.38
CA LYS A 84 2.63 7.27 -17.41
C LYS A 84 1.46 7.78 -18.25
N LEU A 85 0.29 7.15 -18.13
CA LEU A 85 -0.90 7.54 -18.90
C LEU A 85 -1.51 8.83 -18.36
N ASN A 86 -2.17 9.57 -19.27
CA ASN A 86 -2.98 10.71 -18.90
C ASN A 86 -4.28 10.27 -18.20
N ILE A 87 -5.03 11.25 -17.68
CA ILE A 87 -6.23 11.00 -16.88
C ILE A 87 -7.33 10.33 -17.72
N GLU A 88 -7.53 10.75 -18.97
CA GLU A 88 -8.58 10.22 -19.86
C GLU A 88 -8.32 8.74 -20.21
N ASP A 89 -7.07 8.41 -20.58
CA ASP A 89 -6.65 7.04 -20.88
C ASP A 89 -6.78 6.13 -19.65
N ARG A 90 -6.45 6.65 -18.45
CA ARG A 90 -6.60 5.90 -17.19
C ARG A 90 -8.07 5.59 -16.89
N GLN A 91 -8.96 6.55 -17.09
CA GLN A 91 -10.40 6.36 -16.91
C GLN A 91 -10.98 5.33 -17.87
N PHE A 92 -10.52 5.33 -19.12
CA PHE A 92 -10.95 4.34 -20.11
C PHE A 92 -10.52 2.92 -19.70
N ILE A 93 -9.26 2.76 -19.28
CA ILE A 93 -8.75 1.47 -18.81
C ILE A 93 -9.51 1.01 -17.56
N GLU A 94 -9.80 1.91 -16.62
CA GLU A 94 -10.59 1.60 -15.42
C GLU A 94 -11.99 1.07 -15.79
N ALA A 95 -12.69 1.74 -16.71
CA ALA A 95 -14.01 1.31 -17.18
C ALA A 95 -13.96 -0.08 -17.87
N MET A 96 -12.89 -0.36 -18.60
CA MET A 96 -12.66 -1.66 -19.24
C MET A 96 -12.43 -2.76 -18.20
N ILE A 97 -11.58 -2.51 -17.18
CA ILE A 97 -11.33 -3.44 -16.08
C ILE A 97 -12.62 -3.73 -15.30
N GLU A 98 -13.41 -2.70 -14.99
CA GLU A 98 -14.69 -2.84 -14.29
C GLU A 98 -15.68 -3.71 -15.09
N THR A 99 -15.70 -3.55 -16.41
CA THR A 99 -16.53 -4.39 -17.29
C THR A 99 -16.07 -5.85 -17.26
N MET A 100 -14.75 -6.09 -17.26
CA MET A 100 -14.18 -7.44 -17.18
C MET A 100 -14.44 -8.09 -15.81
N LYS A 101 -14.32 -7.34 -14.69
CA LYS A 101 -14.66 -7.81 -13.34
C LYS A 101 -16.12 -8.26 -13.25
N LYS A 102 -17.05 -7.47 -13.78
CA LYS A 102 -18.49 -7.79 -13.80
C LYS A 102 -18.81 -9.03 -14.64
N ARG A 103 -17.98 -9.33 -15.65
CA ARG A 103 -18.09 -10.53 -16.47
C ARG A 103 -17.47 -11.76 -15.78
N GLY A 104 -16.33 -11.60 -15.12
CA GLY A 104 -15.64 -12.67 -14.38
C GLY A 104 -16.36 -13.11 -13.11
N GLY A 105 -17.07 -12.20 -12.43
CA GLY A 105 -17.86 -12.50 -11.23
C GLY A 105 -19.10 -13.39 -11.46
N LYS A 106 -19.45 -13.71 -12.72
CA LYS A 106 -20.53 -14.68 -13.04
C LYS A 106 -20.05 -16.12 -13.24
N ALA A 107 -18.73 -16.38 -13.25
CA ALA A 107 -18.18 -17.69 -13.57
C ALA A 107 -17.82 -18.55 -12.34
N THR A 108 -17.86 -18.00 -11.11
CA THR A 108 -17.43 -18.68 -9.88
C THR A 108 -18.54 -19.15 -8.94
N ASP A 109 -19.81 -18.89 -9.24
CA ASP A 109 -20.96 -19.33 -8.42
C ASP A 109 -21.74 -20.52 -9.05
N ALA A 110 -21.07 -21.30 -9.90
CA ALA A 110 -21.64 -22.53 -10.45
C ALA A 110 -20.59 -23.66 -10.43
N ASP A 111 -20.29 -24.14 -9.22
CA ASP A 111 -20.03 -25.56 -8.93
C ASP A 111 -20.18 -25.83 -7.42
#